data_AF-A0A010QJ26-F1
#
_entry.id   AF-A0A010QJ26-F1
#
_cell.length_a   1.000
_cell.length_b   1.000
_cell.length_c   1.000
_cell.angle_alpha   90.00
_cell.angle_beta   90.00
_cell.angle_gamma   90.00
#
_symmetry.space_group_name_H-M   'P 1'
#
loop_
_entity.id
_entity.type
_entity.pdbx_description
1 polymer ?
#
loop_
_entity_poly.entity_id
_entity_poly.type
_entity_poly.pdbx_seq_one_letter_code
_entity_poly.pdbx_strand_id
1 'polypeptide(L)' 'MASPTVAVVGLGALGLVALKNLREEGFEAVGLDRNDYVGGLWHFDEGEKLTVMRSTLSNGSKQRGCFTDFPFPEGK' A
#
# COMPACT_ATOMS: atom_id res chain seq x y z
N MET A 1 -19.61 -21.79 9.09
CA MET A 1 -18.18 -22.01 9.43
C MET A 1 -17.58 -20.64 9.69
N ALA A 2 -16.75 -20.47 10.73
CA ALA A 2 -16.09 -19.19 10.96
C ALA A 2 -15.12 -18.90 9.80
N SER A 3 -15.15 -17.69 9.26
CA SER A 3 -14.22 -17.26 8.21
C SER A 3 -12.79 -17.24 8.78
N PRO A 4 -11.78 -17.71 8.03
CA PRO A 4 -10.40 -17.69 8.51
C PRO A 4 -9.91 -16.24 8.65
N THR A 5 -9.17 -15.97 9.73
CA THR A 5 -8.45 -14.70 9.90
C THR A 5 -7.22 -14.69 8.98
N VAL A 6 -7.02 -13.61 8.22
CA VAL A 6 -5.94 -13.48 7.23
C VAL A 6 -4.90 -12.47 7.70
N ALA A 7 -3.64 -12.85 7.71
CA ALA A 7 -2.51 -11.95 7.98
C ALA A 7 -1.87 -11.48 6.65
N VAL A 8 -1.82 -10.18 6.42
CA VAL A 8 -1.11 -9.56 5.30
C VAL A 8 0.23 -9.02 5.81
N VAL A 9 1.34 -9.59 5.34
CA VAL A 9 2.70 -9.20 5.76
C VAL A 9 3.29 -8.20 4.76
N GLY A 10 3.60 -7.02 5.26
CA GLY A 10 4.01 -5.84 4.49
C GLY A 10 2.81 -4.96 4.12
N LEU A 11 2.91 -3.67 4.44
CA LEU A 11 1.93 -2.61 4.17
C LEU A 11 2.50 -1.56 3.21
N GLY A 12 3.26 -2.02 2.21
CA GLY A 12 3.51 -1.28 0.98
C GLY A 12 2.24 -1.13 0.14
N ALA A 13 2.36 -0.52 -1.06
CA ALA A 13 1.21 -0.27 -1.94
C ALA A 13 0.34 -1.53 -2.16
N LEU A 14 0.94 -2.68 -2.46
CA LEU A 14 0.20 -3.92 -2.70
C LEU A 14 -0.34 -4.56 -1.41
N GLY A 15 0.34 -4.38 -0.28
CA GLY A 15 -0.13 -4.87 1.02
C GLY A 15 -1.40 -4.16 1.48
N LEU A 16 -1.45 -2.83 1.30
CA LEU A 16 -2.65 -2.03 1.56
C LEU A 16 -3.83 -2.46 0.69
N VAL A 17 -3.60 -2.71 -0.62
CA VAL A 17 -4.66 -3.18 -1.53
C VAL A 17 -5.12 -4.59 -1.18
N ALA A 18 -4.19 -5.50 -0.85
CA ALA A 18 -4.55 -6.85 -0.42
C ALA A 18 -5.43 -6.81 0.84
N LEU A 19 -5.03 -6.01 1.84
CA LEU A 19 -5.81 -5.82 3.07
C LEU A 19 -7.20 -5.24 2.78
N LYS A 20 -7.30 -4.24 1.92
CA LYS A 20 -8.56 -3.62 1.51
C LYS A 20 -9.47 -4.62 0.80
N ASN A 21 -8.97 -5.31 -0.22
CA ASN A 21 -9.77 -6.26 -1.01
C ASN A 21 -10.24 -7.45 -0.15
N LEU A 22 -9.39 -7.98 0.73
CA LEU A 22 -9.79 -9.05 1.67
C LEU A 22 -10.92 -8.59 2.59
N ARG A 23 -10.86 -7.36 3.09
CA ARG A 23 -11.93 -6.83 3.96
C ARG A 23 -13.23 -6.59 3.19
N GLU A 24 -13.17 -6.16 1.94
CA GLU A 24 -14.36 -6.01 1.09
C GLU A 24 -15.06 -7.34 0.79
N GLU A 25 -14.29 -8.42 0.64
CA GLU A 25 -14.81 -9.79 0.50
C GLU A 25 -15.29 -10.38 1.85
N GLY A 26 -15.24 -9.62 2.94
CA GLY A 26 -15.74 -10.03 4.26
C GLY A 26 -14.78 -10.87 5.09
N PHE A 27 -13.50 -10.94 4.74
CA PHE A 27 -12.49 -11.61 5.58
C PHE A 27 -12.09 -10.73 6.78
N GLU A 28 -11.87 -11.38 7.92
CA GLU A 28 -11.17 -10.75 9.04
C GLU A 28 -9.67 -10.67 8.70
N ALA A 29 -9.24 -9.55 8.10
CA ALA A 29 -7.86 -9.36 7.68
C ALA A 29 -7.10 -8.35 8.56
N VAL A 30 -5.90 -8.74 8.98
CA VAL A 30 -4.96 -7.95 9.79
C VAL A 30 -3.71 -7.65 8.97
N GLY A 31 -3.31 -6.38 8.94
CA GLY A 31 -2.07 -5.93 8.33
C GLY A 31 -0.93 -5.90 9.33
N LEU A 32 0.23 -6.44 8.94
CA LEU A 32 1.46 -6.44 9.74
C LEU A 32 2.57 -5.82 8.91
N ASP A 33 3.18 -4.73 9.39
CA ASP A 33 4.42 -4.19 8.82
C ASP A 33 5.48 -4.11 9.91
N ARG A 34 6.75 -4.21 9.51
CA ARG A 34 7.88 -3.99 10.41
C ARG A 34 8.05 -2.51 10.73
N ASN A 35 7.67 -1.63 9.80
CA ASN A 35 7.74 -0.20 9.97
C ASN A 35 6.55 0.31 10.78
N ASP A 36 6.74 1.46 11.41
CA ASP A 36 5.73 2.28 12.07
C ASP A 36 4.89 3.12 11.09
N TYR A 37 5.11 2.94 9.78
CA TYR A 37 4.42 3.62 8.70
C TYR A 37 3.97 2.64 7.61
N VAL A 38 3.08 3.12 6.73
CA VAL A 38 2.65 2.40 5.52
C VAL A 38 3.21 3.05 4.25
N GLY A 39 3.09 2.37 3.12
CA GLY A 39 3.56 2.85 1.81
C GLY A 39 4.84 2.17 1.33
N GLY A 40 5.58 1.51 2.23
CA GLY A 40 6.76 0.71 1.89
C GLY A 40 7.80 1.55 1.17
N LEU A 41 8.18 1.13 -0.04
CA LEU A 41 9.21 1.79 -0.85
C LEU A 41 8.94 3.29 -1.09
N TRP A 42 7.67 3.69 -1.22
CA TRP A 42 7.30 5.08 -1.51
C TRP A 42 7.38 6.02 -0.31
N HIS A 43 7.64 5.50 0.89
CA HIS A 43 7.93 6.33 2.07
C HIS A 43 9.42 6.69 2.08
N PHE A 44 9.75 7.89 1.60
CA PHE A 44 11.11 8.41 1.61
C PHE A 44 11.65 8.52 3.04
N ASP A 45 12.85 7.99 3.28
CA ASP A 45 13.56 8.01 4.55
C ASP A 45 15.06 8.28 4.29
N GLU A 46 15.71 9.10 5.11
CA GLU A 46 17.15 9.42 4.96
C GLU A 46 18.09 8.49 5.74
N GLY A 47 17.53 7.53 6.49
CA GLY A 47 18.27 6.54 7.27
C GLY A 47 18.62 5.29 6.45
N GLU A 48 18.78 4.17 7.15
CA GLU A 48 19.23 2.90 6.54
C GLU A 48 18.10 2.04 5.95
N LYS A 49 16.88 2.58 5.86
CA LYS A 49 15.73 1.84 5.32
C LYS A 49 15.79 1.79 3.79
N LEU A 50 15.40 0.65 3.21
CA LEU A 50 15.22 0.55 1.76
C LEU A 50 14.06 1.45 1.31
N THR A 51 14.39 2.52 0.59
CA THR A 51 13.45 3.55 0.17
C THR A 51 13.73 4.07 -1.26
N VAL A 52 12.83 4.88 -1.80
CA VAL A 52 13.07 5.68 -3.01
C VAL A 52 14.14 6.76 -2.77
N MET A 53 14.61 7.39 -3.85
CA MET A 53 15.44 8.59 -3.76
C MET A 53 14.56 9.82 -3.55
N ARG A 54 15.11 10.88 -2.96
CA ARG A 54 14.41 12.17 -2.79
C ARG A 54 13.85 12.73 -4.10
N SER A 55 14.54 12.49 -5.21
CA SER A 55 14.15 12.96 -6.55
C SER A 55 13.31 11.94 -7.34
N THR A 56 12.93 10.81 -6.75
CA THR A 56 12.14 9.80 -7.44
C THR A 56 10.76 10.35 -7.80
N LEU A 57 10.44 10.30 -9.09
CA LEU A 57 9.11 10.56 -9.64
C LEU A 57 8.56 9.27 -10.24
N SER A 58 7.23 9.11 -10.21
CA SER A 58 6.59 8.00 -10.92
C SER A 58 6.89 8.09 -12.41
N ASN A 59 7.35 6.99 -13.00
CA ASN A 59 7.53 6.86 -14.44
C ASN A 59 6.24 6.39 -15.15
N GLY A 60 5.17 6.14 -14.40
CA GLY A 60 3.86 5.76 -14.91
C GLY A 60 2.90 6.94 -14.99
N SER A 61 1.95 6.86 -15.94
CA SER A 61 0.83 7.82 -16.02
C SER A 61 -0.03 7.75 -14.77
N LYS A 62 -0.48 8.91 -14.26
CA LYS A 62 -1.38 9.00 -13.10
C LYS A 62 -2.65 8.15 -13.29
N GLN A 63 -3.20 8.14 -14.50
CA GLN A 63 -4.43 7.41 -14.84
C GLN A 63 -4.24 5.89 -14.81
N ARG A 64 -3.01 5.40 -14.94
CA ARG A 64 -2.70 3.96 -14.85
C ARG A 64 -2.15 3.54 -13.50
N GLY A 65 -1.75 4.49 -12.66
CA GLY A 65 -1.15 4.22 -11.35
C GLY A 65 -2.12 4.31 -10.16
N CYS A 66 -3.33 4.83 -10.35
CA CYS A 66 -4.32 4.91 -9.28
C CYS A 66 -5.08 3.58 -9.10
N PHE A 67 -5.70 3.41 -7.93
CA PHE A 67 -6.62 2.29 -7.70
C PHE A 67 -7.96 2.57 -8.36
N THR A 68 -8.67 1.50 -8.73
CA THR A 68 -9.91 1.56 -9.53
C THR A 68 -11.04 2.34 -8.86
N ASP A 69 -11.02 2.42 -7.53
CA ASP A 69 -12.00 3.08 -6.67
C ASP A 69 -11.40 4.24 -5.85
N PHE A 70 -10.12 4.56 -6.07
CA PHE A 70 -9.42 5.64 -5.41
C PHE A 70 -8.51 6.38 -6.40
N PRO A 71 -9.11 7.21 -7.29
CA PRO A 71 -8.35 7.96 -8.29
C PRO A 71 -7.42 8.98 -7.62
N PHE A 72 -6.30 9.29 -8.27
CA PHE A 72 -5.47 10.42 -7.82
C PHE A 72 -6.25 11.74 -7.93
N PRO A 73 -5.99 12.73 -7.06
CA PRO A 73 -6.62 14.04 -7.14
C PRO A 73 -6.44 14.71 -8.50
N GLU A 74 -7.46 15.46 -8.92
CA GLU A 74 -7.34 16.38 -10.03
C GLU A 74 -6.52 17.60 -9.62
N GLY A 75 -5.53 17.97 -10.43
CA GLY A 75 -4.62 19.08 -10.14
C GLY A 75 -3.34 18.67 -9.41
N LYS A 76 -2.22 18.85 -10.11
CA LYS A 76 -0.93 19.27 -9.54
C LYS A 76 -0.41 20.38 -10.42
#